data_AF-A0A3N5H267-F1
#
_entry.id   AF-A0A3N5H267-F1
#
_cell.length_a   1.000
_cell.length_b   1.000
_cell.length_c   1.000
_cell.angle_alpha   90.00
_cell.angle_beta   90.00
_cell.angle_gamma   90.00
#
_symmetry.space_group_name_H-M   'P 1'
#
loop_
_entity.id
_entity.type
_entity.pdbx_description
1 polymer ?
#
loop_
_entity_poly.entity_id
_entity_poly.type
_entity_poly.pdbx_seq_one_letter_code
_entity_poly.pdbx_strand_id
1 'polypeptide(L)'
;MLLNTLLLALRSIRRNLLRSFLTILGIVIGVSAVITMVTVGNGATMAVQNQISSLGTNLLMVRPGQRLGPGTGGSTAPAFKDTDADAIGTQIGGILAVAPEARTATTVVANGRNWTTSVTGSTNAW
;
A
#
# COMPACT_ATOMS: atom_id res chain seq x y z
N MET A 1 7.06 -32.55 -45.35
CA MET A 1 5.88 -32.95 -44.57
C MET A 1 5.37 -31.79 -43.69
N LEU A 2 6.10 -31.36 -42.66
CA LEU A 2 5.71 -30.25 -41.75
C LEU A 2 5.45 -28.89 -42.44
N LEU A 3 6.25 -28.53 -43.45
CA LEU A 3 6.08 -27.27 -44.18
C LEU A 3 4.77 -27.24 -44.98
N ASN A 4 4.42 -28.37 -45.61
CA ASN A 4 3.17 -28.51 -46.36
C ASN A 4 1.95 -28.43 -45.43
N THR A 5 2.01 -29.06 -44.25
CA THR A 5 0.90 -29.01 -43.27
C THR A 5 0.69 -27.59 -42.73
N LEU A 6 1.77 -26.83 -42.49
CA LEU A 6 1.68 -25.42 -42.09
C LEU A 6 1.04 -24.55 -43.19
N LEU A 7 1.48 -24.72 -44.43
CA LEU A 7 0.92 -24.03 -45.61
C LEU A 7 -0.57 -24.33 -45.79
N LEU A 8 -0.98 -25.58 -45.62
CA LEU A 8 -2.38 -26.00 -45.68
C LEU A 8 -3.22 -25.38 -44.55
N ALA A 9 -2.69 -25.32 -43.32
CA ALA A 9 -3.35 -24.68 -42.18
C ALA A 9 -3.52 -23.15 -42.38
N LEU A 10 -2.49 -22.46 -42.87
CA LEU A 10 -2.58 -21.02 -43.19
C LEU A 10 -3.62 -20.75 -44.28
N ARG A 11 -3.71 -21.64 -45.28
CA ARG A 11 -4.69 -21.51 -46.37
C ARG A 11 -6.12 -21.77 -45.88
N SER A 12 -6.33 -22.68 -44.93
CA SER A 12 -7.66 -22.93 -44.36
C SER A 12 -8.14 -21.77 -43.46
N ILE A 13 -7.23 -21.15 -42.70
CA ILE A 13 -7.51 -19.94 -41.90
C ILE A 13 -7.93 -18.79 -42.82
N ARG A 14 -7.20 -18.56 -43.92
CA ARG A 14 -7.56 -17.52 -44.92
C ARG A 14 -8.90 -17.79 -45.62
N ARG A 15 -9.32 -19.05 -45.75
CA ARG A 15 -10.60 -19.39 -46.38
C ARG A 15 -11.80 -19.02 -45.49
N ASN A 16 -11.64 -19.07 -44.17
CA ASN A 16 -12.66 -18.74 -43.18
C ASN A 16 -12.18 -17.63 -42.23
N LEU A 17 -11.90 -16.45 -42.78
CA LEU A 17 -11.35 -15.31 -42.04
C LEU A 17 -12.22 -14.88 -40.86
N LEU A 18 -13.53 -14.74 -41.06
CA LEU A 18 -14.46 -14.32 -39.99
C LEU A 18 -14.45 -15.29 -38.81
N ARG A 19 -14.64 -16.59 -39.08
CA ARG A 19 -14.67 -17.62 -38.03
C ARG A 19 -13.33 -17.69 -37.30
N SER A 20 -12.22 -17.70 -38.04
CA SER A 20 -10.88 -17.76 -37.43
C SER A 20 -10.61 -16.52 -36.57
N PHE A 21 -10.98 -15.33 -37.04
CA PHE A 21 -10.84 -14.09 -36.30
C PHE A 21 -11.66 -14.09 -35.01
N LEU A 22 -12.95 -14.46 -35.09
CA LEU A 22 -13.85 -14.54 -33.92
C LEU A 22 -13.32 -15.53 -32.86
N THR A 23 -12.76 -16.67 -33.28
CA THR A 23 -12.16 -17.64 -32.34
C THR A 23 -10.89 -17.12 -31.67
N ILE A 24 -10.02 -16.44 -32.42
CA ILE A 24 -8.80 -15.85 -31.88
C ILE A 24 -9.15 -14.70 -30.93
N LEU A 25 -10.13 -13.87 -31.28
CA LEU A 25 -10.59 -12.76 -30.46
C LEU A 25 -11.06 -13.23 -29.08
N GLY A 26 -11.84 -14.32 -29.02
CA GLY A 26 -12.27 -14.91 -27.76
C GLY A 26 -11.10 -15.36 -26.87
N ILE A 27 -10.08 -16.00 -27.46
CA ILE A 27 -8.88 -16.42 -26.73
C ILE A 27 -8.09 -15.21 -26.23
N VAL A 28 -7.90 -14.19 -27.08
CA VAL A 28 -7.15 -12.98 -26.71
C VAL A 28 -7.84 -12.26 -25.55
N ILE A 29 -9.16 -12.05 -25.61
CA ILE A 29 -9.93 -11.41 -24.53
C ILE A 29 -9.89 -12.27 -23.25
N GLY A 30 -10.07 -13.60 -23.36
CA GLY A 30 -10.01 -14.50 -22.21
C GLY A 30 -8.66 -14.48 -21.49
N VAL A 31 -7.56 -14.62 -22.25
CA VAL A 31 -6.20 -14.64 -21.67
C VAL A 31 -5.83 -13.27 -21.12
N SER A 32 -6.17 -12.18 -21.82
CA SER A 32 -5.88 -10.82 -21.35
C SER A 32 -6.65 -10.47 -20.06
N ALA A 33 -7.91 -10.87 -19.92
CA ALA A 33 -8.68 -10.69 -18.70
C ALA A 33 -8.04 -11.41 -17.50
N VAL A 34 -7.60 -12.66 -17.68
CA VAL A 34 -6.93 -13.44 -16.64
C VAL A 34 -5.59 -12.80 -16.25
N ILE A 35 -4.76 -12.42 -17.22
CA ILE A 35 -3.47 -11.76 -16.95
C ILE A 35 -3.68 -10.45 -16.18
N THR A 36 -4.67 -9.65 -16.57
CA THR A 36 -4.98 -8.36 -15.92
C THR A 36 -5.43 -8.57 -14.48
N MET A 37 -6.33 -9.52 -14.24
CA MET A 37 -6.79 -9.84 -12.89
C MET A 37 -5.63 -10.26 -11.99
N VAL A 38 -4.76 -11.16 -12.47
CA VAL A 38 -3.64 -11.68 -11.67
C VAL A 38 -2.61 -10.59 -11.39
N THR A 39 -2.27 -9.76 -12.38
CA THR A 39 -1.31 -8.65 -12.18
C THR A 39 -1.85 -7.61 -11.21
N VAL A 40 -3.14 -7.25 -11.30
CA VAL A 40 -3.77 -6.33 -10.34
C VAL A 40 -3.81 -6.92 -8.93
N GLY A 41 -4.19 -8.20 -8.79
CA GLY A 41 -4.24 -8.87 -7.48
C GLY A 41 -2.86 -8.96 -6.81
N ASN A 42 -1.85 -9.37 -7.57
CA ASN A 42 -0.47 -9.43 -7.08
C ASN A 42 0.08 -8.03 -6.78
N GLY A 43 -0.19 -7.05 -7.64
CA GLY A 43 0.24 -5.67 -7.43
C GLY A 43 -0.37 -5.05 -6.18
N ALA A 44 -1.66 -5.28 -5.92
CA ALA A 44 -2.34 -4.83 -4.71
C ALA A 44 -1.74 -5.49 -3.47
N THR A 45 -1.50 -6.80 -3.52
CA THR A 45 -0.88 -7.54 -2.41
C THR A 45 0.52 -7.02 -2.11
N MET A 46 1.32 -6.78 -3.15
CA MET A 46 2.65 -6.18 -3.00
C MET A 46 2.61 -4.76 -2.45
N ALA A 47 1.65 -3.94 -2.87
CA ALA A 47 1.48 -2.58 -2.36
C ALA A 47 1.15 -2.59 -0.86
N VAL A 48 0.22 -3.46 -0.44
CA VAL A 48 -0.11 -3.65 0.98
C VAL A 48 1.09 -4.18 1.75
N GLN A 49 1.79 -5.18 1.23
CA GLN A 49 2.99 -5.73 1.86
C GLN A 49 4.07 -4.67 2.03
N ASN A 50 4.30 -3.84 1.02
CA ASN A 50 5.28 -2.75 1.09
C ASN A 50 4.88 -1.72 2.14
N GLN A 51 3.60 -1.34 2.20
CA GLN A 51 3.09 -0.40 3.19
C GLN A 51 3.22 -0.96 4.62
N ILE A 52 2.92 -2.25 4.82
CA ILE A 52 3.13 -2.93 6.10
C ILE A 52 4.62 -3.03 6.43
N SER A 53 5.47 -3.38 5.47
CA SER A 53 6.91 -3.49 5.68
C SER A 53 7.57 -2.13 5.97
N SER A 54 7.02 -1.03 5.43
CA SER A 54 7.48 0.33 5.74
C SER A 54 7.16 0.75 7.18
N LEU A 55 6.23 0.06 7.84
CA LEU A 55 6.02 0.18 9.29
C LEU A 55 7.03 -0.65 10.09
N GLY A 56 7.95 -1.40 9.46
CA GLY A 56 8.89 -2.27 10.16
C GLY A 56 8.21 -3.49 10.79
N THR A 57 8.94 -4.61 10.88
CA THR A 57 8.44 -5.85 11.49
C THR A 57 8.46 -5.86 13.03
N ASN A 58 8.87 -4.75 13.67
CA ASN A 58 9.05 -4.68 15.12
C ASN A 58 8.74 -3.27 15.69
N LEU A 59 7.67 -2.61 15.22
CA LEU A 59 7.22 -1.34 15.81
C LEU A 59 6.05 -1.56 16.77
N LEU A 60 6.20 -1.04 17.98
CA LEU A 60 5.12 -0.92 18.96
C LEU A 60 4.69 0.54 19.06
N MET A 61 3.50 0.86 18.57
CA MET A 61 2.95 2.22 18.62
C MET A 61 2.08 2.40 19.86
N VAL A 62 2.47 3.30 20.75
CA VAL A 62 1.73 3.61 21.98
C VAL A 62 1.04 4.96 21.81
N ARG A 63 -0.29 4.99 21.94
CA ARG A 63 -1.10 6.21 21.80
C ARG A 63 -1.89 6.47 23.07
N PRO A 64 -1.92 7.71 23.58
CA PRO A 64 -2.67 8.02 24.79
C PRO A 64 -4.17 8.09 24.47
N GLY A 65 -5.00 7.39 25.26
CA GLY A 65 -6.43 7.69 25.35
C GLY A 65 -7.36 7.06 24.31
N GLN A 66 -7.06 5.88 23.77
CA GLN A 66 -8.01 5.18 22.90
C GLN A 66 -9.08 4.42 23.73
N ARG A 67 -10.07 5.13 24.29
CA ARG A 67 -11.30 4.47 24.76
C ARG A 67 -12.15 4.13 23.54
N LEU A 68 -12.16 2.86 23.15
CA LEU A 68 -13.02 2.34 22.09
C LEU A 68 -14.45 2.18 22.65
N GLY A 69 -15.26 3.24 22.55
CA GLY A 69 -16.66 3.23 23.01
C GLY A 69 -17.48 4.40 22.45
N PRO A 70 -18.76 4.21 22.09
CA PRO A 70 -19.61 5.30 21.61
C PRO A 70 -19.92 6.28 22.75
N GLY A 71 -19.61 7.57 22.56
CA GLY A 71 -20.13 8.63 23.43
C GLY A 71 -19.19 9.17 24.52
N THR A 72 -17.91 9.40 24.23
CA THR A 72 -17.08 10.20 25.16
C THR A 72 -16.31 11.26 24.40
N GLY A 73 -16.97 12.40 24.17
CA GLY A 73 -16.24 13.66 24.03
C GLY A 73 -15.55 13.98 25.36
N GLY A 74 -14.27 14.33 25.30
CA GLY A 74 -13.73 15.28 26.27
C GLY A 74 -12.86 14.78 27.42
N SER A 75 -12.09 13.69 27.27
CA SER A 75 -10.86 13.60 28.04
C SER A 75 -9.79 12.86 27.25
N THR A 76 -9.03 13.64 26.47
CA THR A 76 -7.74 13.24 25.92
C THR A 76 -6.90 12.79 27.10
N ALA A 77 -6.48 11.52 27.14
CA ALA A 77 -5.46 11.12 28.10
C ALA A 77 -4.27 12.09 27.97
N PRO A 78 -3.57 12.41 29.08
CA PRO A 78 -2.44 13.32 29.03
C PRO A 78 -1.47 12.91 27.92
N ALA A 79 -1.01 13.88 27.14
CA ALA A 79 0.02 13.61 26.15
C ALA A 79 1.27 13.05 26.85
N PHE A 80 1.95 12.11 26.19
CA PHE A 80 3.23 11.61 26.67
C PHE A 80 4.23 12.75 26.82
N LYS A 81 5.06 12.66 27.85
CA LYS A 81 6.21 13.55 28.03
C LYS A 81 7.45 12.91 27.43
N ASP A 82 8.43 13.73 27.06
CA ASP A 82 9.71 13.23 26.56
C ASP A 82 10.41 12.31 27.58
N THR A 83 10.24 12.59 28.88
CA THR A 83 10.73 11.74 29.97
C THR A 83 10.17 10.32 29.94
N ASP A 84 8.96 10.13 29.43
CA ASP A 84 8.33 8.81 29.31
C ASP A 84 9.02 7.99 28.22
N ALA A 85 9.44 8.63 27.12
CA ALA A 85 10.21 7.99 26.06
C ALA A 85 11.60 7.56 26.54
N ASP A 86 12.29 8.42 27.30
CA ASP A 86 13.60 8.12 27.88
C ASP A 86 13.53 6.97 28.91
N ALA A 87 12.46 6.94 29.72
CA ALA A 87 12.23 5.86 30.67
C ALA A 87 12.01 4.52 29.98
N ILE A 88 11.24 4.49 28.88
CA ILE A 88 11.01 3.28 28.08
C ILE A 88 12.33 2.76 27.49
N GLY A 89 13.17 3.65 26.95
CA GLY A 89 14.44 3.26 26.34
C GLY A 89 15.48 2.73 27.35
N THR A 90 15.43 3.18 28.61
CA THR A 90 16.43 2.82 29.63
C THR A 90 16.00 1.68 30.55
N GLN A 91 14.71 1.57 30.85
CA GLN A 91 14.19 0.62 31.85
C GLN A 91 13.71 -0.71 31.22
N ILE A 92 13.36 -0.72 29.93
CA ILE A 92 12.84 -1.91 29.25
C ILE A 92 13.93 -2.52 28.36
N GLY A 93 14.34 -3.75 28.68
CA GLY A 93 15.28 -4.51 27.86
C GLY A 93 14.66 -5.02 26.56
N GLY A 94 15.45 -5.06 25.49
CA GLY A 94 15.03 -5.57 24.17
C GLY A 94 14.49 -4.52 23.20
N ILE A 95 14.49 -3.25 23.60
CA ILE A 95 14.12 -2.13 22.71
C ILE A 95 15.38 -1.57 22.07
N LEU A 96 15.42 -1.55 20.74
CA LEU A 96 16.56 -1.02 19.97
C LEU A 96 16.55 0.52 19.91
N ALA A 97 15.37 1.12 19.78
CA ALA A 97 15.17 2.56 19.68
C ALA A 97 13.76 2.94 20.12
N VAL A 98 13.61 4.14 20.68
CA VAL A 98 12.33 4.77 21.02
C VAL A 98 12.30 6.14 20.34
N ALA A 99 11.24 6.42 19.58
CA ALA A 99 11.05 7.70 18.92
C ALA A 99 9.70 8.29 19.33
N PRO A 100 9.66 9.40 20.10
CA PRO A 100 8.41 10.11 20.37
C PRO A 100 7.95 10.82 19.09
N GLU A 101 6.67 10.66 18.74
CA GLU A 101 6.06 11.34 17.59
C GLU A 101 4.94 12.30 18.02
N ALA A 102 4.93 13.50 17.45
CA ALA A 102 3.86 14.47 17.61
C ALA A 102 3.32 14.87 16.23
N ARG A 103 2.04 14.62 15.98
CA ARG A 103 1.36 15.02 14.74
C ARG A 103 0.37 16.14 14.99
N THR A 104 0.48 17.21 14.23
CA THR A 104 -0.49 18.30 14.24
C THR A 104 -0.89 18.67 12.81
N ALA A 105 -2.18 18.98 12.60
CA ALA A 105 -2.64 19.52 11.32
C ALA A 105 -2.45 21.04 11.35
N THR A 106 -1.71 21.58 10.39
CA THR A 106 -1.45 23.02 10.29
C THR A 106 -1.64 23.50 8.86
N THR A 107 -2.05 24.75 8.71
CA THR A 107 -2.17 25.41 7.41
C THR A 107 -0.85 26.07 7.08
N VAL A 108 -0.14 25.55 6.08
CA VAL A 108 1.11 26.13 5.60
C VAL A 108 0.79 27.17 4.53
N VAL A 109 1.38 28.35 4.65
CA VAL A 109 1.23 29.44 3.68
C VAL A 109 2.58 29.74 3.04
N ALA A 110 2.68 29.64 1.72
CA ALA A 110 3.88 29.97 0.96
C ALA A 110 3.51 30.59 -0.39
N ASN A 111 4.22 31.65 -0.81
CA ASN A 111 4.02 32.33 -2.11
C ASN A 111 2.55 32.68 -2.42
N GLY A 112 1.80 33.14 -1.41
CA GLY A 112 0.39 33.52 -1.55
C GLY A 112 -0.60 32.35 -1.69
N ARG A 113 -0.17 31.10 -1.50
CA ARG A 113 -1.03 29.91 -1.48
C ARG A 113 -1.06 29.33 -0.07
N ASN A 114 -2.25 28.90 0.39
CA ASN A 114 -2.42 28.16 1.63
C ASN A 114 -2.75 26.69 1.33
N TRP A 115 -2.21 25.79 2.13
CA TRP A 115 -2.49 24.36 2.04
C TRP A 115 -2.48 23.75 3.43
N THR A 116 -3.54 23.02 3.78
CA THR A 116 -3.61 22.30 5.05
C THR A 116 -2.84 20.99 4.93
N THR A 117 -1.83 20.81 5.79
CA THR A 117 -1.01 19.59 5.81
C THR A 117 -0.85 19.08 7.25
N SER A 118 -0.46 17.81 7.38
CA SER A 118 -0.07 17.24 8.67
C SER A 118 1.43 17.39 8.86
N VAL A 119 1.84 18.06 9.93
CA VAL A 119 3.23 18.16 10.37
C VAL A 119 3.48 17.10 11.42
N THR A 120 4.50 16.28 11.20
CA THR A 120 4.96 15.25 12.12
C THR A 120 6.32 15.67 12.67
N GLY A 121 6.41 15.91 13.97
CA GLY A 121 7.67 16.10 14.68
C GLY A 121 8.10 14.78 15.31
N SER A 122 9.37 14.40 15.13
CA SER A 122 9.97 13.21 15.73
C SER A 122 11.46 13.45 16.01
N THR A 123 12.10 12.51 16.70
CA THR A 123 13.55 12.53 16.95
C THR A 123 14.32 11.84 15.83
N ASN A 124 15.65 12.01 15.78
CA ASN A 124 16.52 11.41 14.76
C ASN A 124 16.60 9.86 14.80
N ALA A 125 15.93 9.24 15.77
CA ALA A 125 15.79 7.79 15.89
C ALA A 125 14.57 7.24 15.11
N TRP A 126 13.83 8.12 14.42
CA TRP A 126 12.66 7.82 13.58
C TRP A 126 13.04 7.40 12.15
#